data_AF-A0A1D1W8A4-F1
#
_entry.id   AF-A0A1D1W8A4-F1
#
_cell.length_a   1.000
_cell.length_b   1.000
_cell.length_c   1.000
_cell.angle_alpha   90.00
_cell.angle_beta   90.00
_cell.angle_gamma   90.00
#
_symmetry.space_group_name_H-M   'P 1'
#
loop_
_entity.id
_entity.type
_entity.pdbx_description
1 polymer ?
#
loop_
_entity_poly.entity_id
_entity_poly.type
_entity_poly.pdbx_seq_one_letter_code
_entity_poly.pdbx_strand_id
1 'polypeptide(L)'
;MAYSFPLPPFEYINGHTDENYRKGKAPQPPPVPSKGEAFSVFGAASWNDDHIVRPLESINIRRLYPQSFDRKRELKKAVHSILATFLDLLDVLVKCPRSPKRNEKLEDINLLFIHFQHLLNEYRVHQARDAVRNMLEVQRRQTLELTDRLNSLLHNATAIVASTEAVNLPPSQITSLTWDIAGLKAKYFETLSQSRKTLQPMVLDSALCQWVDQDENLDSDIS
;
A
#
# COMPACT_ATOMS: atom_id res chain seq x y z
N MET A 1 -22.16 -3.17 -41.21
CA MET A 1 -20.98 -2.75 -40.43
C MET A 1 -20.99 -3.55 -39.14
N ALA A 2 -19.99 -4.41 -38.92
CA ALA A 2 -19.86 -5.15 -37.66
C ALA A 2 -19.11 -4.27 -36.66
N TYR A 3 -19.73 -3.95 -35.53
CA TYR A 3 -19.09 -3.14 -34.49
C TYR A 3 -18.05 -3.97 -33.71
N SER A 4 -16.89 -3.38 -33.43
CA SER A 4 -15.75 -4.02 -32.71
C SER A 4 -15.99 -4.28 -31.22
N PHE A 5 -17.08 -3.78 -30.66
CA PHE A 5 -17.39 -3.88 -29.24
C PHE A 5 -18.78 -4.47 -29.02
N PRO A 6 -18.99 -5.25 -27.94
CA PRO A 6 -20.31 -5.77 -27.63
C PRO A 6 -21.29 -4.62 -27.40
N LEU A 7 -22.52 -4.79 -27.89
CA LEU A 7 -23.59 -3.87 -27.57
C LEU A 7 -23.81 -3.87 -26.05
N PRO A 8 -24.17 -2.71 -25.48
CA PRO A 8 -24.32 -2.63 -24.05
C PRO A 8 -25.50 -3.51 -23.57
N PRO A 9 -25.49 -3.97 -22.31
CA PRO A 9 -26.55 -4.81 -21.76
C PRO A 9 -27.90 -4.07 -21.69
N PHE A 10 -28.76 -4.27 -22.70
CA PHE A 10 -30.07 -3.59 -22.78
C PHE A 10 -31.02 -3.92 -21.63
N GLU A 11 -30.88 -5.10 -21.02
CA GLU A 11 -31.67 -5.51 -19.85
C GLU A 11 -31.53 -4.52 -18.67
N TYR A 12 -30.34 -3.94 -18.48
CA TYR A 12 -30.09 -2.96 -17.44
C TYR A 12 -30.50 -1.55 -17.90
N ILE A 13 -30.15 -1.16 -19.12
CA ILE A 13 -30.37 0.20 -19.64
C ILE A 13 -31.86 0.53 -19.73
N ASN A 14 -32.69 -0.41 -20.17
CA ASN A 14 -34.13 -0.18 -20.34
C ASN A 14 -34.85 0.13 -19.02
N GLY A 15 -34.28 -0.28 -17.88
CA GLY A 15 -34.81 0.03 -16.55
C GLY A 15 -34.49 1.45 -16.07
N HIS A 16 -33.48 2.10 -16.64
CA HIS A 16 -32.98 3.42 -16.23
C HIS A 16 -33.64 4.55 -17.04
N THR A 17 -34.95 4.73 -16.87
CA THR A 17 -35.72 5.85 -17.45
C THR A 17 -36.08 6.89 -16.40
N ASP A 18 -36.23 8.15 -16.81
CA ASP A 18 -36.59 9.26 -15.90
C ASP A 18 -37.88 8.99 -15.11
N GLU A 19 -38.83 8.30 -15.73
CA GLU A 19 -40.07 7.90 -15.09
C GLU A 19 -39.85 6.84 -14.00
N ASN A 20 -38.98 5.86 -14.23
CA ASN A 20 -38.64 4.85 -13.23
C ASN A 20 -37.84 5.44 -12.06
N TYR A 21 -36.95 6.40 -12.33
CA TYR A 21 -36.27 7.15 -11.26
C TYR A 21 -37.26 7.95 -10.41
N ARG A 22 -38.18 8.68 -11.05
CA ARG A 22 -39.22 9.45 -10.34
C ARG A 22 -40.15 8.55 -9.50
N LYS A 23 -40.39 7.32 -9.94
CA LYS A 23 -41.20 6.31 -9.23
C LYS A 23 -40.38 5.43 -8.26
N GLY A 24 -39.07 5.62 -8.14
CA GLY A 24 -38.19 4.78 -7.31
C GLY A 24 -38.09 3.32 -7.76
N LYS A 25 -38.42 3.02 -9.03
CA LYS A 25 -38.40 1.68 -9.62
C LYS A 25 -37.15 1.40 -10.46
N ALA A 26 -36.17 2.30 -10.45
CA ALA A 26 -34.90 2.07 -11.11
C ALA A 26 -34.24 0.78 -10.56
N PRO A 27 -33.67 -0.09 -11.41
CA PRO A 27 -32.98 -1.28 -10.96
C PRO A 27 -31.91 -0.91 -9.93
N GLN A 28 -31.93 -1.59 -8.79
CA GLN A 28 -30.90 -1.42 -7.77
C GLN A 28 -29.60 -2.10 -8.23
N PRO A 29 -28.44 -1.64 -7.74
CA PRO A 29 -27.19 -2.33 -7.97
C PRO A 29 -27.31 -3.81 -7.57
N PRO A 30 -26.67 -4.73 -8.30
CA PRO A 30 -26.66 -6.14 -7.91
C PRO A 30 -26.07 -6.29 -6.50
N PRO A 31 -26.54 -7.26 -5.71
CA PRO A 31 -26.01 -7.51 -4.37
C PRO A 31 -24.53 -7.89 -4.46
N VAL A 32 -23.76 -7.49 -3.45
CA VAL A 32 -22.39 -7.99 -3.30
C VAL A 32 -22.43 -9.52 -3.16
N PRO A 33 -21.56 -10.28 -3.86
CA PRO A 33 -21.57 -11.74 -3.74
C PRO A 33 -21.29 -12.15 -2.29
N SER A 34 -21.92 -13.22 -1.83
CA SER A 34 -21.81 -13.64 -0.43
C SER A 34 -20.39 -14.10 -0.08
N LYS A 35 -20.00 -14.04 1.21
CA LYS A 35 -18.72 -14.62 1.66
C LYS A 35 -18.66 -16.11 1.27
N GLY A 36 -17.59 -16.50 0.58
CA GLY A 36 -17.39 -17.87 0.09
C GLY A 36 -18.00 -18.18 -1.29
N GLU A 37 -18.78 -17.27 -1.88
CA GLU A 37 -19.25 -17.43 -3.26
C GLU A 37 -18.12 -17.06 -4.24
N ALA A 38 -17.83 -17.97 -5.18
CA ALA A 38 -16.82 -17.74 -6.20
C ALA A 38 -17.41 -16.86 -7.31
N PHE A 39 -16.76 -15.74 -7.62
CA PHE A 39 -17.10 -14.89 -8.76
C PHE A 39 -15.92 -14.81 -9.74
N SER A 40 -16.21 -14.67 -11.03
CA SER A 40 -15.16 -14.63 -12.05
C SER A 40 -14.60 -13.22 -12.19
N VAL A 41 -13.28 -13.07 -12.06
CA VAL A 41 -12.53 -11.85 -12.34
C VAL A 41 -11.52 -12.18 -13.43
N PHE A 42 -11.69 -11.61 -14.62
CA PHE A 42 -10.84 -11.88 -15.79
C PHE A 42 -10.69 -13.39 -16.12
N GLY A 43 -11.77 -14.16 -15.94
CA GLY A 43 -11.77 -15.60 -16.18
C GLY A 43 -11.20 -16.46 -15.04
N ALA A 44 -10.70 -15.84 -13.97
CA ALA A 44 -10.24 -16.55 -12.77
C ALA A 44 -11.33 -16.53 -11.68
N ALA A 45 -11.51 -17.65 -10.98
CA ALA A 45 -12.36 -17.69 -9.79
C ALA A 45 -11.71 -16.87 -8.66
N SER A 46 -12.47 -15.95 -8.12
CA SER A 46 -12.15 -15.11 -6.96
C SER A 46 -13.19 -15.35 -5.88
N TRP A 47 -12.80 -15.25 -4.62
CA TRP A 47 -13.69 -15.43 -3.48
C TRP A 47 -13.72 -14.14 -2.65
N ASN A 48 -14.87 -13.80 -2.09
CA ASN A 48 -14.99 -12.77 -1.06
C ASN A 48 -14.55 -13.34 0.31
N ASP A 49 -13.31 -13.79 0.39
CA ASP A 49 -12.71 -14.31 1.63
C ASP A 49 -11.84 -13.25 2.31
N ASP A 50 -11.59 -13.41 3.61
CA ASP A 50 -10.82 -12.48 4.45
C ASP A 50 -9.30 -12.58 4.20
N HIS A 51 -8.84 -13.60 3.46
CA HIS A 51 -7.43 -13.79 3.12
C HIS A 51 -7.02 -12.88 1.95
N ILE A 52 -6.26 -11.81 2.26
CA ILE A 52 -5.74 -10.84 1.27
C ILE A 52 -4.82 -11.51 0.22
N VAL A 53 -4.16 -12.61 0.58
CA VAL A 53 -3.31 -13.41 -0.32
C VAL A 53 -3.74 -14.88 -0.19
N ARG A 54 -3.99 -15.54 -1.33
CA ARG A 54 -4.33 -16.97 -1.34
C ARG A 54 -3.16 -17.81 -0.82
N PRO A 55 -3.36 -18.71 0.17
CA PRO A 55 -2.31 -19.59 0.68
C PRO A 55 -1.74 -20.50 -0.41
N LEU A 56 -0.44 -20.83 -0.34
CA LEU A 56 0.23 -21.73 -1.29
C LEU A 56 -0.42 -23.14 -1.31
N GLU A 57 -0.95 -23.56 -0.17
CA GLU A 57 -1.62 -24.83 0.05
C GLU A 57 -2.92 -24.93 -0.76
N SER A 58 -3.58 -23.79 -1.05
CA SER A 58 -4.77 -23.73 -1.91
C SER A 58 -4.45 -24.01 -3.40
N ILE A 59 -3.17 -23.93 -3.77
CA ILE A 59 -2.64 -24.23 -5.11
C ILE A 59 -1.89 -25.58 -5.09
N ASN A 60 -2.02 -26.36 -4.01
CA ASN A 60 -1.34 -27.64 -3.80
C ASN A 60 0.21 -27.56 -3.80
N ILE A 61 0.76 -26.40 -3.46
CA ILE A 61 2.21 -26.18 -3.37
C ILE A 61 2.63 -26.28 -1.90
N ARG A 62 3.58 -27.18 -1.59
CA ARG A 62 4.15 -27.25 -0.23
C ARG A 62 4.94 -25.98 0.08
N ARG A 63 4.69 -25.42 1.25
CA ARG A 63 5.40 -24.26 1.77
C ARG A 63 6.84 -24.65 2.11
N LEU A 64 7.82 -23.89 1.64
CA LEU A 64 9.25 -24.10 1.91
C LEU A 64 9.73 -23.42 3.21
N TYR A 65 8.86 -22.66 3.88
CA TYR A 65 9.19 -21.86 5.06
C TYR A 65 8.17 -22.07 6.19
N PRO A 66 8.57 -21.97 7.47
CA PRO A 66 7.67 -22.14 8.62
C PRO A 66 6.62 -21.02 8.70
N GLN A 67 5.52 -21.24 9.42
CA GLN A 67 4.37 -20.32 9.46
C GLN A 67 4.62 -19.04 10.26
N SER A 68 5.60 -19.05 11.17
CA SER A 68 6.13 -17.87 11.87
C SER A 68 7.57 -17.64 11.43
N PHE A 69 7.81 -16.59 10.66
CA PHE A 69 9.10 -16.31 10.06
C PHE A 69 9.25 -14.82 9.78
N ASP A 70 10.51 -14.37 9.72
CA ASP A 70 10.82 -13.03 9.22
C ASP A 70 10.72 -13.03 7.69
N ARG A 71 9.67 -12.39 7.17
CA ARG A 71 9.39 -12.28 5.73
C ARG A 71 10.55 -11.68 4.96
N LYS A 72 11.30 -10.72 5.52
CA LYS A 72 12.46 -10.12 4.85
C LYS A 72 13.58 -11.13 4.68
N ARG A 73 13.87 -11.89 5.73
CA ARG A 73 14.91 -12.92 5.70
C ARG A 73 14.55 -14.04 4.74
N GLU A 74 13.30 -14.50 4.72
CA GLU A 74 12.88 -15.55 3.78
C GLU A 74 12.83 -15.05 2.33
N LEU A 75 12.47 -13.79 2.09
CA LEU A 75 12.58 -13.20 0.75
C LEU A 75 14.05 -13.15 0.29
N LYS A 76 14.98 -12.75 1.16
CA LYS A 76 16.42 -12.81 0.86
C LYS A 76 16.86 -14.23 0.54
N LYS A 77 16.50 -15.22 1.37
CA LYS A 77 16.84 -16.62 1.14
C LYS A 77 16.28 -17.14 -0.18
N ALA A 78 15.05 -16.77 -0.54
CA ALA A 78 14.45 -17.14 -1.82
C ALA A 78 15.25 -16.58 -3.00
N VAL A 79 15.68 -15.31 -2.95
CA VAL A 79 16.55 -14.70 -3.99
C VAL A 79 17.89 -15.44 -4.11
N HIS A 80 18.56 -15.71 -2.98
CA HIS A 80 19.82 -16.46 -3.00
C HIS A 80 19.63 -17.89 -3.52
N SER A 81 18.52 -18.54 -3.16
CA SER A 81 18.17 -19.88 -3.64
C SER A 81 17.90 -19.90 -5.15
N ILE A 82 17.22 -18.88 -5.68
CA ILE A 82 17.00 -18.73 -7.13
C ILE A 82 18.33 -18.56 -7.84
N LEU A 83 19.22 -17.70 -7.33
CA LEU A 83 20.54 -17.45 -7.91
C LEU A 83 21.40 -18.72 -7.91
N ALA A 84 21.47 -19.42 -6.78
CA ALA A 84 22.23 -20.67 -6.68
C ALA A 84 21.71 -21.73 -7.68
N THR A 85 20.39 -21.89 -7.79
CA THR A 85 19.78 -22.84 -8.74
C THR A 85 20.01 -22.44 -10.20
N PHE A 86 20.08 -21.13 -10.48
CA PHE A 86 20.45 -20.62 -11.80
C PHE A 86 21.92 -20.92 -12.14
N LEU A 87 22.84 -20.75 -11.20
CA LEU A 87 24.25 -21.13 -11.39
C LEU A 87 24.39 -22.64 -11.62
N ASP A 88 23.68 -23.47 -10.85
CA ASP A 88 23.63 -24.91 -11.09
C ASP A 88 23.11 -25.26 -12.50
N LEU A 89 22.09 -24.53 -12.97
CA LEU A 89 21.56 -24.70 -14.32
C LEU A 89 22.61 -24.35 -15.38
N LEU A 90 23.35 -23.25 -15.22
CA LEU A 90 24.45 -22.90 -16.11
C LEU A 90 25.51 -24.00 -16.15
N ASP A 91 25.86 -24.55 -14.98
CA ASP A 91 26.82 -25.65 -14.85
C ASP A 91 26.36 -26.91 -15.61
N VAL A 92 25.06 -27.25 -15.51
CA VAL A 92 24.46 -28.36 -16.28
C VAL A 92 24.48 -28.06 -17.78
N LEU A 93 24.23 -26.82 -18.20
CA LEU A 93 24.25 -26.44 -19.61
C LEU A 93 25.66 -26.49 -20.21
N VAL A 94 26.69 -26.11 -19.46
CA VAL A 94 28.09 -26.17 -19.90
C VAL A 94 28.56 -27.63 -19.99
N LYS A 95 28.25 -28.46 -18.99
CA LYS A 95 28.72 -29.85 -18.92
C LYS A 95 27.93 -30.79 -19.82
N CYS A 96 26.59 -30.73 -19.77
CA CYS A 96 25.68 -31.68 -20.41
C CYS A 96 24.36 -31.02 -20.88
N PRO A 97 24.37 -30.25 -21.99
CA PRO A 97 23.24 -29.42 -22.41
C PRO A 97 21.96 -30.19 -22.82
N ARG A 98 22.09 -31.48 -23.14
CA ARG A 98 20.97 -32.36 -23.53
C ARG A 98 20.46 -33.26 -22.38
N SER A 99 20.98 -33.09 -21.18
CA SER A 99 20.59 -33.90 -20.02
C SER A 99 19.17 -33.52 -19.54
N PRO A 100 18.37 -34.51 -19.09
CA PRO A 100 17.08 -34.24 -18.44
C PRO A 100 17.22 -33.37 -17.18
N LYS A 101 18.39 -33.35 -16.55
CA LYS A 101 18.72 -32.49 -15.39
C LYS A 101 18.48 -30.99 -15.63
N ARG A 102 18.55 -30.55 -16.89
CA ARG A 102 18.20 -29.18 -17.27
C ARG A 102 16.74 -28.87 -16.96
N ASN A 103 15.83 -29.78 -17.28
CA ASN A 103 14.40 -29.59 -17.06
C ASN A 103 14.08 -29.64 -15.56
N GLU A 104 14.72 -30.54 -14.81
CA GLU A 104 14.60 -30.58 -13.34
C GLU A 104 14.98 -29.24 -12.70
N LYS A 105 16.14 -28.67 -13.09
CA LYS A 105 16.58 -27.36 -12.60
C LYS A 105 15.66 -26.22 -13.02
N LEU A 106 15.04 -26.29 -14.20
CA LEU A 106 14.04 -25.31 -14.64
C LEU A 106 12.75 -25.39 -13.81
N GLU A 107 12.30 -26.59 -13.47
CA GLU A 107 11.15 -26.82 -12.59
C GLU A 107 11.43 -26.30 -11.17
N ASP A 108 12.62 -26.55 -10.64
CA ASP A 108 13.08 -26.02 -9.35
C ASP A 108 13.06 -24.48 -9.33
N ILE A 109 13.58 -23.85 -10.38
CA ILE A 109 13.56 -22.38 -10.52
C ILE A 109 12.13 -21.85 -10.58
N ASN A 110 11.25 -22.49 -11.37
CA ASN A 110 9.84 -22.08 -11.48
C ASN A 110 9.14 -22.16 -10.11
N LEU A 111 9.37 -23.25 -9.37
CA LEU A 111 8.84 -23.42 -8.03
C LEU A 111 9.33 -22.31 -7.08
N LEU A 112 10.63 -22.02 -7.09
CA LEU A 112 11.21 -20.94 -6.28
C LEU A 112 10.61 -19.57 -6.62
N PHE A 113 10.34 -19.27 -7.89
CA PHE A 113 9.69 -18.03 -8.30
C PHE A 113 8.24 -17.93 -7.81
N ILE A 114 7.48 -19.04 -7.82
CA ILE A 114 6.12 -19.05 -7.26
C ILE A 114 6.15 -18.74 -5.76
N HIS A 115 7.08 -19.35 -5.02
CA HIS A 115 7.26 -19.06 -3.59
C HIS A 115 7.70 -17.62 -3.34
N PHE A 116 8.64 -17.09 -4.13
CA PHE A 116 9.08 -15.70 -4.06
C PHE A 116 7.92 -14.73 -4.30
N GLN A 117 7.11 -14.96 -5.34
CA GLN A 117 5.99 -14.10 -5.67
C GLN A 117 4.93 -14.12 -4.55
N HIS A 118 4.68 -15.27 -3.95
CA HIS A 118 3.77 -15.36 -2.82
C HIS A 118 4.28 -14.59 -1.59
N LEU A 119 5.57 -14.71 -1.26
CA LEU A 119 6.20 -13.91 -0.19
C LEU A 119 6.09 -12.41 -0.45
N LEU A 120 6.30 -11.98 -1.71
CA LEU A 120 6.13 -10.58 -2.12
C LEU A 120 4.68 -10.12 -1.95
N ASN A 121 3.72 -10.96 -2.33
CA ASN A 121 2.29 -10.67 -2.20
C ASN A 121 1.89 -10.52 -0.72
N GLU A 122 2.37 -11.40 0.16
CA GLU A 122 2.19 -11.24 1.62
C GLU A 122 2.76 -9.89 2.11
N TYR A 123 3.86 -9.43 1.52
CA TYR A 123 4.50 -8.17 1.90
C TYR A 123 3.67 -6.93 1.50
N ARG A 124 2.88 -7.00 0.42
CA ARG A 124 2.11 -5.84 -0.10
C ARG A 124 1.21 -5.19 0.94
N VAL A 125 0.65 -5.97 1.87
CA VAL A 125 -0.22 -5.44 2.94
C VAL A 125 0.56 -4.54 3.90
N HIS A 126 1.79 -4.91 4.24
CA HIS A 126 2.66 -4.07 5.08
C HIS A 126 3.11 -2.82 4.33
N GLN A 127 3.47 -2.96 3.04
CA GLN A 127 3.79 -1.83 2.19
C GLN A 127 2.63 -0.82 2.09
N ALA A 128 1.40 -1.29 1.90
CA ALA A 128 0.22 -0.44 1.84
C ALA A 128 0.00 0.34 3.16
N ARG A 129 0.21 -0.32 4.30
CA ARG A 129 0.13 0.33 5.62
C ARG A 129 1.17 1.43 5.78
N ASP A 130 2.41 1.18 5.37
CA ASP A 130 3.48 2.19 5.43
C ASP A 130 3.25 3.33 4.44
N ALA A 131 2.73 3.06 3.25
CA ALA A 131 2.33 4.10 2.29
C ALA A 131 1.23 5.02 2.86
N VAL A 132 0.20 4.45 3.51
CA VAL A 132 -0.84 5.23 4.19
C VAL A 132 -0.25 6.05 5.34
N ARG A 133 0.66 5.47 6.13
CA ARG A 133 1.36 6.19 7.20
C ARG A 133 2.11 7.41 6.65
N ASN A 134 2.91 7.22 5.61
CA ASN A 134 3.67 8.29 4.97
C ASN A 134 2.74 9.39 4.43
N MET A 135 1.62 9.01 3.80
CA MET A 135 0.61 9.96 3.32
C MET A 135 0.05 10.82 4.47
N LEU A 136 -0.32 10.19 5.59
CA LEU A 136 -0.83 10.90 6.77
C LEU A 136 0.23 11.81 7.41
N GLU A 137 1.50 11.42 7.40
CA GLU A 137 2.60 12.26 7.87
C GLU A 137 2.82 13.50 6.99
N VAL A 138 2.67 13.36 5.66
CA VAL A 138 2.70 14.49 4.73
C VAL A 138 1.51 15.43 4.99
N GLN A 139 0.29 14.90 5.11
CA GLN A 139 -0.91 15.70 5.41
C GLN A 139 -0.78 16.45 6.73
N ARG A 140 -0.21 15.80 7.76
CA ARG A 140 0.08 16.45 9.04
C ARG A 140 1.01 17.64 8.88
N ARG A 141 2.12 17.45 8.16
CA ARG A 141 3.11 18.52 7.93
C ARG A 141 2.51 19.71 7.20
N GLN A 142 1.74 19.44 6.14
CA GLN A 142 1.04 20.48 5.38
C GLN A 142 0.05 21.26 6.25
N THR A 143 -0.71 20.56 7.11
CA THR A 143 -1.64 21.20 8.04
C THR A 143 -0.91 22.12 9.02
N LEU A 144 0.23 21.68 9.57
CA LEU A 144 1.03 22.48 10.48
C LEU A 144 1.60 23.73 9.79
N GLU A 145 2.18 23.57 8.60
CA GLU A 145 2.72 24.69 7.81
C GLU A 145 1.64 25.71 7.43
N LEU A 146 0.47 25.25 7.00
CA LEU A 146 -0.67 26.13 6.68
C LEU A 146 -1.09 26.92 7.91
N THR A 147 -1.18 26.26 9.05
CA THR A 147 -1.56 26.87 10.32
C THR A 147 -0.56 27.94 10.74
N ASP A 148 0.74 27.65 10.64
CA ASP A 148 1.78 28.61 10.99
C ASP A 148 1.75 29.83 10.05
N ARG A 149 1.51 29.62 8.74
CA ARG A 149 1.30 30.71 7.76
C ARG A 149 0.08 31.57 8.10
N LEU A 150 -1.06 30.96 8.44
CA LEU A 150 -2.27 31.67 8.84
C LEU A 150 -2.03 32.53 10.08
N ASN A 151 -1.28 32.01 11.07
CA ASN A 151 -0.91 32.78 12.25
C ASN A 151 -0.05 34.00 11.91
N SER A 152 0.93 33.85 11.01
CA SER A 152 1.72 35.00 10.54
C SER A 152 0.86 36.05 9.84
N LEU A 153 -0.10 35.63 9.03
CA LEU A 153 -1.04 36.55 8.36
C LEU A 153 -1.95 37.27 9.36
N LEU A 154 -2.49 36.55 10.36
CA LEU A 154 -3.31 37.15 11.42
C LEU A 154 -2.50 38.15 12.25
N HIS A 155 -1.26 37.83 12.60
CA HIS A 155 -0.37 38.73 13.31
C HIS A 155 -0.14 40.02 12.51
N ASN A 156 0.19 39.90 11.22
CA ASN A 156 0.37 41.04 10.32
C ASN A 156 -0.91 41.89 10.19
N ALA A 157 -2.07 41.24 10.01
CA ALA A 157 -3.36 41.93 9.91
C ALA A 157 -3.70 42.68 11.21
N THR A 158 -3.45 42.05 12.36
CA THR A 158 -3.66 42.66 13.69
C THR A 158 -2.74 43.87 13.88
N ALA A 159 -1.48 43.78 13.46
CA ALA A 159 -0.54 44.89 13.52
C ALA A 159 -0.96 46.08 12.61
N ILE A 160 -1.52 45.82 11.43
CA ILE A 160 -2.06 46.85 10.53
C ILE A 160 -3.31 47.52 11.14
N VAL A 161 -4.20 46.73 11.74
CA VAL A 161 -5.39 47.27 12.42
C VAL A 161 -4.98 48.14 13.61
N ALA A 162 -3.98 47.72 14.40
CA ALA A 162 -3.46 48.51 15.49
C ALA A 162 -2.76 49.81 15.02
N SER A 163 -2.05 49.78 13.88
CA SER A 163 -1.40 50.99 13.35
C SER A 163 -2.38 51.98 12.71
N THR A 164 -3.62 51.58 12.46
CA THR A 164 -4.70 52.40 11.89
C THR A 164 -5.65 52.96 12.95
N GLU A 165 -5.20 53.10 14.21
CA GLU A 165 -5.83 53.73 15.39
C GLU A 165 -6.31 55.20 15.21
N ALA A 166 -7.01 55.50 14.12
CA ALA A 166 -7.90 56.64 13.95
C ALA A 166 -9.39 56.23 14.04
N VAL A 167 -9.70 54.94 14.25
CA VAL A 167 -11.08 54.46 14.45
C VAL A 167 -11.22 53.84 15.84
N ASN A 168 -11.76 54.61 16.78
CA ASN A 168 -12.17 54.18 18.11
C ASN A 168 -13.23 53.06 18.00
N LEU A 169 -12.83 51.80 18.11
CA LEU A 169 -13.75 50.68 18.33
C LEU A 169 -13.42 50.01 19.68
N PRO A 170 -14.42 49.80 20.56
CA PRO A 170 -14.17 49.32 21.92
C PRO A 170 -13.51 47.92 21.94
N PRO A 171 -12.56 47.67 22.86
CA PRO A 171 -11.80 46.41 22.95
C PRO A 171 -12.66 45.14 23.15
N SER A 172 -13.95 45.28 23.46
CA SER A 172 -14.89 44.19 23.70
C SER A 172 -15.40 43.48 22.43
N GLN A 173 -15.07 43.97 21.23
CA GLN A 173 -15.44 43.33 19.96
C GLN A 173 -14.25 42.67 19.24
N ILE A 174 -13.00 42.90 19.67
CA ILE A 174 -11.84 42.15 19.18
C ILE A 174 -11.69 40.89 20.04
N THR A 175 -12.75 40.09 20.09
CA THR A 175 -12.77 38.87 20.90
C THR A 175 -12.07 37.75 20.14
N SER A 176 -10.82 37.48 20.55
CA SER A 176 -10.15 36.18 20.55
C SER A 176 -10.58 35.20 19.43
N LEU A 177 -10.04 35.39 18.23
CA LEU A 177 -9.87 34.28 17.27
C LEU A 177 -8.45 33.71 17.38
N THR A 178 -7.88 33.69 18.58
CA THR A 178 -6.65 32.93 18.83
C THR A 178 -7.06 31.50 19.13
N TRP A 179 -7.05 30.65 18.11
CA TRP A 179 -7.17 29.21 18.31
C TRP A 179 -6.00 28.77 19.21
N ASP A 180 -6.24 28.02 20.29
CA ASP A 180 -5.17 27.43 21.11
C ASP A 180 -4.55 26.24 20.37
N ILE A 181 -3.76 26.57 19.36
CA ILE A 181 -3.12 25.61 18.48
C ILE A 181 -1.98 24.90 19.20
N ALA A 182 -1.35 25.52 20.21
CA ALA A 182 -0.34 24.87 21.03
C ALA A 182 -0.97 23.72 21.84
N GLY A 183 -2.11 23.95 22.49
CA GLY A 183 -2.90 22.93 23.15
C GLY A 183 -3.38 21.84 22.20
N LEU A 184 -3.83 22.22 20.99
CA LEU A 184 -4.24 21.27 19.96
C LEU A 184 -3.08 20.41 19.45
N LYS A 185 -1.90 21.01 19.20
CA LYS A 185 -0.66 20.32 18.79
C LYS A 185 -0.20 19.34 19.90
N ALA A 186 -0.29 19.73 21.17
CA ALA A 186 0.10 18.88 22.31
C ALA A 186 -0.83 17.67 22.48
N LYS A 187 -2.14 17.89 22.44
CA LYS A 187 -3.16 16.83 22.58
C LYS A 187 -3.07 15.81 21.44
N TYR A 188 -2.78 16.27 20.22
CA TYR A 188 -2.57 15.40 19.06
C TYR A 188 -1.24 14.61 19.15
N PHE A 189 -0.19 15.20 19.73
CA PHE A 189 1.11 14.56 19.90
C PHE A 189 1.07 13.43 20.94
N GLU A 190 0.38 13.61 22.06
CA GLU A 190 0.14 12.53 23.05
C GLU A 190 -0.61 11.35 22.42
N THR A 191 -1.69 11.63 21.69
CA THR A 191 -2.51 10.61 21.01
C THR A 191 -1.67 9.77 20.03
N LEU A 192 -0.75 10.41 19.29
CA LEU A 192 0.15 9.74 18.35
C LEU A 192 1.31 8.98 19.01
N SER A 193 1.83 9.46 20.15
CA SER A 193 2.85 8.74 20.94
C SER A 193 2.31 7.40 21.46
N GLN A 194 1.03 7.37 21.84
CA GLN A 194 0.33 6.16 22.26
C GLN A 194 0.18 5.14 21.11
N SER A 195 -0.19 5.60 19.90
CA SER A 195 -0.27 4.74 18.70
C SER A 195 1.10 4.31 18.14
N ARG A 196 2.16 5.09 18.35
CA ARG A 196 3.52 4.73 17.88
C ARG A 196 4.07 3.48 18.58
N LYS A 197 3.65 3.21 19.82
CA LYS A 197 4.06 2.02 20.59
C LYS A 197 3.46 0.72 20.05
N THR A 198 2.40 0.77 19.24
CA THR A 198 1.69 -0.43 18.74
C THR A 198 2.03 -0.79 17.29
N LEU A 199 2.65 0.11 16.52
CA LEU A 199 2.97 -0.09 15.10
C LEU A 199 4.44 0.24 14.77
N GLN A 200 5.29 -0.78 14.85
CA GLN A 200 6.64 -0.75 14.28
C GLN A 200 6.57 -0.34 12.79
N PRO A 201 7.23 0.75 12.35
CA PRO A 201 7.37 1.08 10.94
C PRO A 201 8.36 0.10 10.27
N MET A 202 8.04 -0.45 9.10
CA MET A 202 8.91 -1.40 8.41
C MET A 202 9.08 -1.02 6.93
N VAL A 203 9.78 0.08 6.71
CA VAL A 203 9.93 0.72 5.40
C VAL A 203 10.71 -0.17 4.41
N LEU A 204 9.98 -0.77 3.45
CA LEU A 204 10.30 -0.86 2.01
C LEU A 204 11.52 -0.10 1.51
N ASP A 205 11.26 1.15 1.16
CA ASP A 205 12.08 1.95 0.25
C ASP A 205 13.40 2.38 0.87
N SER A 206 13.43 2.65 2.18
CA SER A 206 14.68 2.89 2.91
C SER A 206 15.49 1.61 3.06
N ALA A 207 14.84 0.45 3.23
CA ALA A 207 15.55 -0.82 3.30
C ALA A 207 16.11 -1.19 1.92
N LEU A 208 15.33 -1.18 0.84
CA LEU A 208 15.82 -1.49 -0.51
C LEU A 208 16.98 -0.57 -0.98
N CYS A 209 16.94 0.72 -0.64
CA CYS A 209 18.07 1.63 -0.92
C CYS A 209 19.28 1.36 0.01
N GLN A 210 19.07 1.19 1.32
CA GLN A 210 20.16 0.81 2.25
C GLN A 210 20.73 -0.59 1.98
N TRP A 211 20.01 -1.44 1.24
CA TRP A 211 20.43 -2.80 0.91
C TRP A 211 21.44 -2.84 -0.24
N VAL A 212 21.52 -1.80 -1.07
CA VAL A 212 22.62 -1.66 -2.04
C VAL A 212 23.88 -1.15 -1.34
N ASP A 213 23.74 -0.26 -0.36
CA ASP A 213 24.87 0.36 0.35
C ASP A 213 25.51 -0.54 1.42
N GLN A 214 24.79 -1.56 1.93
CA GLN A 214 25.32 -2.48 2.95
C GLN A 214 26.20 -3.60 2.38
N ASP A 215 26.06 -3.95 1.10
CA ASP A 215 26.93 -4.95 0.45
C ASP A 215 28.31 -4.37 0.09
N GLU A 216 28.47 -3.06 -0.10
CA GLU A 216 29.80 -2.43 -0.32
C GLU A 216 30.71 -2.44 0.92
N ASN A 217 30.16 -2.57 2.14
CA ASN A 217 30.96 -2.55 3.38
C ASN A 217 31.36 -3.94 3.90
N LEU A 218 30.94 -5.02 3.26
CA LEU A 218 31.33 -6.40 3.64
C LEU A 218 32.53 -6.93 2.86
N ASP A 219 32.89 -6.30 1.72
CA ASP A 219 34.07 -6.66 0.94
C ASP A 219 35.38 -6.01 1.43
N SER A 220 35.32 -5.12 2.44
CA SER A 220 36.52 -4.46 3.01
C SER A 220 37.18 -5.22 4.19
N ASP A 221 36.58 -6.29 4.69
CA ASP A 221 37.10 -7.08 5.84
C ASP A 221 37.65 -8.47 5.44
N ILE A 222 37.89 -8.70 4.14
CA ILE A 222 38.68 -9.85 3.66
C ILE A 222 39.85 -9.31 2.81
N SER A 223 40.89 -8.87 3.49
CA SER A 223 42.26 -8.75 2.96
C SER A 223 43.26 -9.10 4.04
#